data_AF-A0A4W3GWS1-F1
#
_entry.id   AF-A0A4W3GWS1-F1
#
_cell.length_a   1.000
_cell.length_b   1.000
_cell.length_c   1.000
_cell.angle_alpha   90.00
_cell.angle_beta   90.00
_cell.angle_gamma   90.00
#
_symmetry.space_group_name_H-M   'P 1'
#
loop_
_entity.id
_entity.type
_entity.pdbx_description
1 polymer ?
#
loop_
_entity_poly.entity_id
_entity_poly.type
_entity_poly.pdbx_seq_one_letter_code
_entity_poly.pdbx_strand_id
1 'polypeptide(L)' 'MVEPARRAEWSTPVPMSLWSCEMPMSTEERLVNHLLNPVHYNKLIRPATNSSQLVSVQLMVSLAQLISVVSQNTQH' A
#
# COMPACT_ATOMS: atom_id res chain seq x y z
N MET A 1 -33.08 53.36 -13.72
CA MET A 1 -31.75 52.86 -13.29
C MET A 1 -31.57 51.47 -13.89
N VAL A 2 -30.46 51.30 -14.60
CA VAL A 2 -30.12 50.24 -15.57
C VAL A 2 -29.81 48.89 -14.89
N GLU A 3 -30.26 47.76 -15.48
CA GLU A 3 -29.81 46.39 -15.17
C GLU A 3 -28.36 46.21 -15.68
N PRO A 4 -27.43 45.56 -14.95
CA PRO A 4 -27.22 44.10 -15.06
C PRO A 4 -26.70 43.48 -13.73
N ALA A 5 -26.74 42.19 -13.42
CA ALA A 5 -26.09 41.10 -14.14
C ALA A 5 -26.53 39.76 -13.54
N ARG A 6 -27.16 38.91 -14.35
CA ARG A 6 -27.16 37.45 -14.12
C ARG A 6 -25.74 36.96 -14.37
N ARG A 7 -24.87 37.06 -13.36
CA ARG A 7 -23.50 36.57 -13.40
C ARG A 7 -23.40 35.26 -12.63
N ALA A 8 -23.07 34.23 -13.41
CA ALA A 8 -22.29 33.05 -13.05
C ALA A 8 -23.04 31.91 -12.35
N GLU A 9 -23.54 31.02 -13.19
CA GLU A 9 -23.11 29.63 -13.25
C GLU A 9 -21.64 29.47 -12.78
N TRP A 10 -21.43 29.19 -11.49
CA TRP A 10 -20.20 28.56 -10.99
C TRP A 10 -20.55 27.65 -9.82
N SER A 11 -20.22 26.39 -10.01
CA SER A 11 -19.67 25.51 -8.99
C SER A 11 -20.29 25.61 -7.60
N THR A 12 -21.39 24.91 -7.36
CA THR A 12 -21.54 24.30 -6.04
C THR A 12 -20.45 23.22 -5.91
N PRO A 13 -19.52 23.28 -4.94
CA PRO A 13 -18.66 22.14 -4.66
C PRO A 13 -19.56 21.01 -4.20
N VAL A 14 -19.58 19.91 -4.95
CA VAL A 14 -20.27 18.68 -4.54
C VAL A 14 -19.72 18.30 -3.17
N PRO A 15 -20.56 18.10 -2.14
CA PRO A 15 -20.07 17.78 -0.80
C PRO A 15 -19.23 16.50 -0.86
N MET A 16 -18.05 16.54 -0.25
CA MET A 16 -17.05 15.46 -0.25
C MET A 16 -17.60 14.14 0.34
N SER A 17 -18.76 14.18 0.99
CA SER A 17 -19.51 13.02 1.49
C SER A 17 -20.24 12.22 0.40
N LEU A 18 -20.45 12.78 -0.80
CA LEU A 18 -21.01 12.04 -1.95
C LEU A 18 -19.94 11.28 -2.76
N TRP A 19 -18.67 11.48 -2.42
CA TRP A 19 -17.54 10.71 -2.92
C TRP A 19 -17.32 9.54 -1.96
N SER A 20 -18.40 8.90 -1.54
CA SER A 20 -18.28 7.57 -0.96
C SER A 20 -17.77 6.71 -2.10
N CYS A 21 -16.49 6.37 -2.02
CA CYS A 21 -15.81 5.44 -2.89
C CYS A 21 -16.43 4.05 -2.69
N GLU A 22 -17.67 3.86 -3.11
CA GLU A 22 -18.22 2.55 -3.41
C GLU A 22 -17.75 2.25 -4.85
N MET A 23 -16.88 1.30 -5.19
CA MET A 23 -16.34 0.14 -4.50
C MET A 23 -15.12 -0.36 -5.33
N PRO A 24 -13.88 -0.15 -4.89
CA PRO A 24 -12.78 -1.09 -5.19
C PRO A 24 -12.57 -2.05 -4.00
N MET A 25 -13.05 -1.69 -2.81
CA MET A 25 -12.82 -2.45 -1.58
C MET A 25 -13.38 -3.87 -1.67
N SER A 26 -14.58 -4.08 -2.22
CA SER A 26 -15.12 -5.45 -2.38
C SER A 26 -14.34 -6.30 -3.38
N THR A 27 -13.70 -5.71 -4.38
CA THR A 27 -12.89 -6.46 -5.36
C THR A 27 -11.53 -6.80 -4.77
N GLU A 28 -10.88 -5.84 -4.10
CA GLU A 28 -9.62 -6.07 -3.39
C GLU A 28 -9.80 -7.07 -2.22
N GLU A 29 -10.86 -6.93 -1.42
CA GLU A 29 -11.18 -7.86 -0.33
C GLU A 29 -11.43 -9.28 -0.84
N ARG A 30 -12.18 -9.43 -1.95
CA ARG A 30 -12.39 -10.75 -2.56
C ARG A 30 -11.09 -11.34 -3.10
N LEU A 31 -10.23 -10.51 -3.69
CA LEU A 31 -8.92 -10.94 -4.19
C LEU A 31 -8.00 -11.38 -3.04
N VAL A 32 -7.94 -10.62 -1.95
CA VAL A 32 -7.15 -10.97 -0.75
C VAL A 32 -7.65 -12.26 -0.12
N ASN A 33 -8.96 -12.40 0.05
CA ASN A 33 -9.56 -13.62 0.60
C ASN A 33 -9.33 -14.84 -0.31
N HIS A 34 -9.25 -14.64 -1.62
CA HIS A 34 -8.95 -15.72 -2.56
C HIS A 34 -7.46 -16.11 -2.54
N LEU A 35 -6.56 -15.13 -2.62
CA LEU A 35 -5.11 -15.34 -2.71
C LEU A 35 -4.48 -15.79 -1.38
N LEU A 36 -4.96 -15.28 -0.24
CA LEU A 36 -4.35 -15.54 1.08
C LEU A 36 -5.15 -16.56 1.91
N ASN A 37 -6.13 -17.24 1.32
CA ASN A 37 -6.87 -18.29 2.02
C ASN A 37 -5.92 -19.40 2.49
N PRO A 38 -5.96 -19.82 3.78
CA PRO A 38 -5.07 -20.86 4.30
C PRO A 38 -5.23 -22.23 3.61
N VAL A 39 -6.35 -22.48 2.93
CA VAL A 39 -6.55 -23.69 2.11
C VAL A 39 -5.68 -23.68 0.85
N HIS A 40 -5.40 -22.49 0.30
CA HIS A 40 -4.72 -22.33 -1.00
C HIS A 40 -3.31 -21.75 -0.89
N TYR A 41 -2.95 -21.09 0.22
CA TYR A 41 -1.65 -20.45 0.41
C TYR A 41 -1.02 -20.84 1.75
N ASN A 42 0.17 -21.44 1.68
CA ASN A 42 0.94 -21.89 2.84
C ASN A 42 2.20 -21.04 3.03
N LYS A 43 2.30 -20.36 4.19
CA LYS A 43 3.41 -19.46 4.55
C LYS A 43 4.67 -20.20 5.02
N LEU A 44 4.56 -21.49 5.35
CA LEU A 44 5.67 -22.30 5.87
C LEU A 44 6.47 -22.98 4.77
N ILE A 45 5.96 -22.99 3.53
CA ILE A 45 6.58 -23.64 2.39
C ILE A 45 7.19 -22.57 1.49
N ARG A 46 8.46 -22.75 1.12
CA ARG A 46 9.11 -21.87 0.14
C ARG A 46 8.50 -22.08 -1.25
N PRO A 47 8.30 -21.02 -2.05
CA PRO A 47 7.78 -21.18 -3.40
C PRO A 47 8.83 -21.84 -4.31
N ALA A 48 8.52 -23.01 -4.84
CA ALA A 48 9.36 -23.70 -5.82
C ALA A 48 8.48 -24.61 -6.70
N THR A 49 8.62 -24.54 -8.03
CA THR A 49 7.93 -25.48 -8.94
C THR A 49 8.59 -26.86 -8.93
N ASN A 50 9.90 -26.90 -8.65
CA ASN A 50 10.68 -28.12 -8.46
C ASN A 50 11.46 -28.04 -7.14
N SER A 51 11.61 -29.16 -6.44
CA SER A 51 12.26 -29.20 -5.11
C SER A 51 13.69 -28.65 -5.08
N SER A 52 14.40 -28.68 -6.21
CA SER A 52 15.77 -28.17 -6.36
C SER A 52 15.86 -26.79 -7.01
N GLN A 53 14.73 -26.14 -7.29
CA GLN A 53 14.73 -24.80 -7.88
C GLN A 53 15.29 -23.78 -6.88
N LEU A 54 16.23 -22.96 -7.35
CA LEU A 54 16.78 -21.83 -6.60
C LEU A 54 15.82 -20.65 -6.66
N VAL A 55 15.58 -20.05 -5.50
CA VAL A 55 14.80 -18.81 -5.36
C VAL A 55 15.79 -17.69 -5.05
N SER A 56 15.93 -16.74 -5.96
CA SER A 56 16.84 -15.61 -5.78
C SER A 56 16.18 -14.53 -4.92
N VAL A 57 16.82 -14.13 -3.83
CA VAL A 57 16.42 -13.00 -3.00
C VAL A 57 17.48 -11.91 -3.15
N GLN A 58 17.11 -10.79 -3.76
CA GLN A 58 17.99 -9.62 -3.86
C GLN A 58 17.67 -8.68 -2.70
N LEU A 59 18.70 -8.33 -1.93
CA LEU A 59 18.58 -7.48 -0.76
C LEU A 59 19.46 -6.26 -0.94
N MET A 60 18.89 -5.09 -0.70
CA MET A 60 19.60 -3.82 -0.60
C MET A 60 19.25 -3.21 0.73
N VAL A 61 20.25 -2.71 1.44
CA VAL A 61 20.04 -2.00 2.70
C VAL A 61 20.27 -0.51 2.47
N SER A 62 19.41 0.31 3.06
CA SER A 62 19.53 1.76 3.08
C SER A 62 19.63 2.22 4.52
N LEU A 63 20.65 3.02 4.83
CA LEU A 63 20.83 3.62 6.14
C LEU A 63 20.07 4.96 6.16
N ALA A 64 18.99 5.04 6.95
CA ALA A 64 18.26 6.29 7.12
C ALA A 64 19.00 7.25 8.07
N GLN A 65 19.32 6.78 9.29
CA GLN A 65 20.00 7.60 10.29
C GLN A 65 20.75 6.72 11.29
N LEU A 66 21.93 7.17 11.73
CA LEU A 66 22.69 6.58 12.82
C LEU A 66 22.21 7.17 14.14
N ILE A 67 21.54 6.36 14.98
CA ILE A 67 20.86 6.85 16.19
C ILE A 67 21.84 7.02 17.36
N SER A 68 22.76 6.07 17.55
CA SER A 68 23.90 6.20 18.48
C SER A 68 24.90 5.06 18.22
N VAL A 69 26.19 5.32 18.42
CA VAL A 69 27.23 4.29 18.41
C VAL A 69 27.70 4.09 19.85
N VAL A 70 27.41 2.92 20.42
CA VAL A 70 27.82 2.58 21.78
C VAL A 70 29.11 1.76 21.72
N SER A 71 30.25 2.41 21.93
CA SER A 71 31.57 1.74 22.04
C SER A 71 31.87 1.41 23.49
N GLN A 72 31.46 0.24 23.97
CA GLN A 72 31.83 -0.26 25.31
C GLN A 72 32.62 -1.58 25.27
N ASN A 73 32.98 -2.08 24.08
CA ASN A 73 33.75 -3.32 23.92
C ASN A 73 34.79 -3.29 22.78
N THR A 74 35.28 -2.10 22.41
CA THR A 74 36.39 -1.95 21.44
C THR A 74 37.68 -1.60 22.17
N GLN A 75 37.99 -2.35 23.23
CA GLN A 75 39.32 -2.40 23.82
C GLN A 75 39.86 -3.83 23.67
N HIS A 76 40.65 -4.03 22.62
CA HIS A 76 41.70 -5.04 22.58
C HIS A 76 42.87 -4.51 21.75
#